data_AF-A0A954QNZ4-F1
#
_entry.id   AF-A0A954QNZ4-F1
#
_cell.length_a   1.000
_cell.length_b   1.000
_cell.length_c   1.000
_cell.angle_alpha   90.00
_cell.angle_beta   90.00
_cell.angle_gamma   90.00
#
_symmetry.space_group_name_H-M   'P 1'
#
loop_
_entity.id
_entity.type
_entity.pdbx_description
1 polymer ?
#
loop_
_entity_poly.entity_id
_entity_poly.type
_entity_poly.pdbx_seq_one_letter_code
_entity_poly.pdbx_strand_id
1 'polypeptide(L)'
;MLQIAVAEHDDVAAGINSLVTANAPNALSRIADLNAEFHKSLLGDPKGKVPAVSNDITPVHVSWLLGEIDSATRLLSICVDEDVRKRHPLTKFWREYYRAMVCLSRFAAYEPDPPKTRGYEKYWLPYLTLVSDLVHKRDMKATRERLDELFAERNMDRRLTDWKGHDGDGNQPVCWDFRKVSILAFAESRNEAT
;
A
#
# COMPACT_ATOMS: atom_id res chain seq x y z
N MET A 1 8.85 -2.48 12.84
CA MET A 1 7.44 -2.63 13.25
C MET A 1 6.66 -3.42 12.20
N LEU A 2 6.42 -2.87 11.00
CA LEU A 2 5.70 -3.61 9.95
C LEU A 2 6.34 -4.95 9.58
N GLN A 3 7.65 -4.98 9.34
CA GLN A 3 8.39 -6.21 9.04
C GLN A 3 8.20 -7.28 10.13
N ILE A 4 8.29 -6.90 11.41
CA ILE A 4 8.04 -7.81 12.55
C ILE A 4 6.60 -8.32 12.50
N ALA A 5 5.63 -7.42 12.32
CA ALA A 5 4.22 -7.77 12.26
C ALA A 5 3.90 -8.81 11.18
N VAL A 6 4.56 -8.73 10.02
CA VAL A 6 4.31 -9.68 8.92
C VAL A 6 5.19 -10.92 8.96
N ALA A 7 6.39 -10.86 9.54
CA ALA A 7 7.36 -11.95 9.51
C ALA A 7 7.35 -12.83 10.76
N GLU A 8 6.91 -12.32 11.92
CA GLU A 8 6.96 -13.03 13.19
C GLU A 8 5.58 -13.49 13.69
N HIS A 9 4.49 -13.06 13.03
CA HIS A 9 3.12 -13.40 13.42
C HIS A 9 2.39 -14.11 12.28
N ASP A 10 2.13 -15.40 12.46
CA ASP A 10 1.35 -16.21 11.51
C ASP A 10 -0.13 -15.81 11.45
N ASP A 11 -0.66 -15.32 12.58
CA ASP A 11 -2.01 -14.78 12.66
C ASP A 11 -2.03 -13.28 12.36
N VAL A 12 -2.87 -12.88 11.40
CA VAL A 12 -3.02 -11.49 10.96
C VAL A 12 -3.45 -10.60 12.13
N ALA A 13 -4.38 -11.06 12.98
CA ALA A 13 -4.87 -10.26 14.10
C ALA A 13 -3.76 -10.02 15.14
N ALA A 14 -2.94 -11.03 15.44
CA ALA A 14 -1.74 -10.88 16.25
C ALA A 14 -0.74 -9.87 15.66
N GLY A 15 -0.50 -9.94 14.34
CA GLY A 15 0.34 -8.98 13.62
C GLY A 15 -0.19 -7.55 13.73
N ILE A 16 -1.49 -7.32 13.52
CA ILE A 16 -2.15 -6.02 13.71
C ILE A 16 -1.99 -5.54 15.16
N ASN A 17 -2.26 -6.39 16.14
CA ASN A 17 -2.13 -6.05 17.56
C ASN A 17 -0.69 -5.65 17.94
N SER A 18 0.32 -6.26 17.32
CA SER A 18 1.73 -5.88 17.51
C SER A 18 2.00 -4.44 17.04
N LEU A 19 1.39 -4.02 15.93
CA LEU A 19 1.51 -2.64 15.42
C LEU A 19 0.86 -1.64 16.36
N VAL A 20 -0.33 -1.96 16.87
CA VAL A 20 -1.04 -1.14 17.86
C VAL A 20 -0.21 -1.00 19.14
N THR A 21 0.29 -2.11 19.67
CA THR A 21 1.14 -2.14 20.88
C THR A 21 2.42 -1.33 20.69
N ALA A 22 2.99 -1.34 19.48
CA ALA A 22 4.16 -0.54 19.12
C ALA A 22 3.83 0.94 18.83
N ASN A 23 2.61 1.40 19.13
CA ASN A 23 2.14 2.77 18.97
C ASN A 23 2.15 3.26 17.50
N ALA A 24 1.93 2.35 16.55
CA ALA A 24 1.87 2.68 15.12
C ALA A 24 0.82 3.76 14.78
N PRO A 25 -0.39 3.80 15.37
CA PRO A 25 -1.35 4.87 15.10
C PRO A 25 -0.79 6.29 15.30
N ASN A 26 -0.16 6.53 16.45
CA ASN A 26 0.47 7.82 16.75
C ASN A 26 1.65 8.12 15.82
N ALA A 27 2.43 7.11 15.45
CA ALA A 27 3.51 7.26 14.49
C ALA A 27 2.99 7.66 13.10
N LEU A 28 1.90 7.03 12.63
CA LEU A 28 1.28 7.33 11.33
C LEU A 28 0.71 8.74 11.27
N SER A 29 0.01 9.16 12.33
CA SER A 29 -0.48 10.53 12.46
C SER A 29 0.65 11.55 12.36
N ARG A 30 1.75 11.32 13.11
CA ARG A 30 2.95 12.17 13.05
C ARG A 30 3.64 12.15 11.68
N ILE A 31 3.67 11.01 10.99
CA ILE A 31 4.20 10.91 9.62
C ILE A 31 3.32 11.73 8.67
N ALA A 32 1.98 11.66 8.80
CA ALA A 32 1.07 12.45 7.98
C ALA A 32 1.24 13.96 8.21
N ASP A 33 1.46 14.39 9.46
CA ASP A 33 1.74 15.79 9.80
C ASP A 33 3.05 16.28 9.19
N LEU A 34 4.16 15.57 9.45
CA LEU A 34 5.47 15.95 8.92
C LEU A 34 5.49 15.93 7.39
N ASN A 35 4.88 14.93 6.76
CA ASN A 35 4.84 14.83 5.31
C ASN A 35 4.03 15.98 4.70
N ALA A 36 2.95 16.42 5.36
CA ALA A 36 2.17 17.58 4.94
C ALA A 36 2.96 18.90 5.07
N GLU A 37 3.75 19.07 6.13
CA GLU A 37 4.66 20.22 6.29
C GLU A 37 5.72 20.26 5.18
N PHE A 38 6.34 19.12 4.87
CA PHE A 38 7.32 19.02 3.78
C PHE A 38 6.68 19.25 2.41
N HIS A 39 5.47 18.74 2.18
CA HIS A 39 4.72 19.01 0.97
C HIS A 39 4.38 20.50 0.82
N LYS A 40 3.94 21.17 1.88
CA LYS A 40 3.71 22.61 1.88
C LYS A 40 4.99 23.39 1.58
N SER A 41 6.12 22.99 2.15
CA SER A 41 7.42 23.58 1.84
C SER A 41 7.84 23.36 0.38
N LEU A 42 7.55 22.18 -0.20
CA LEU A 42 7.79 21.90 -1.61
C LEU A 42 7.01 22.84 -2.52
N LEU A 43 5.73 23.04 -2.23
CA LEU A 43 4.86 23.92 -3.02
C LEU A 43 5.27 25.40 -2.90
N GLY A 44 5.80 25.80 -1.74
CA GLY A 44 6.33 27.15 -1.51
C GLY A 44 7.68 27.43 -2.19
N ASP A 45 8.50 26.40 -2.42
CA ASP A 45 9.75 26.48 -3.18
C ASP A 45 9.98 25.25 -4.08
N PRO A 46 9.29 25.17 -5.24
CA PRO A 46 9.37 24.01 -6.13
C PRO A 46 10.72 23.85 -6.83
N LYS A 47 11.66 24.80 -6.69
CA LYS A 47 13.02 24.74 -7.26
C LYS A 47 14.11 24.59 -6.19
N GLY A 48 13.74 24.69 -4.92
CA GLY A 48 14.61 24.47 -3.77
C GLY A 48 15.13 23.04 -3.66
N LYS A 49 16.02 22.85 -2.67
CA LYS A 49 16.51 21.52 -2.27
C LYS A 49 15.32 20.58 -2.07
N VAL A 50 15.47 19.32 -2.49
CA VAL A 50 14.41 18.29 -2.38
C VAL A 50 13.95 18.23 -0.91
N PRO A 51 12.71 18.63 -0.61
CA PRO A 51 12.16 18.47 0.73
C PRO A 51 12.10 16.98 1.07
N ALA A 52 12.13 16.63 2.34
CA ALA A 52 12.04 15.24 2.81
C ALA A 52 10.61 14.64 2.64
N VAL A 53 9.86 15.10 1.63
CA VAL A 53 8.52 14.60 1.31
C VAL A 53 8.64 13.16 0.81
N SER A 54 7.82 12.28 1.35
CA SER A 54 7.77 10.88 0.96
C SER A 54 6.57 10.63 0.06
N ASN A 55 6.78 9.87 -1.01
CA ASN A 55 5.72 9.31 -1.83
C ASN A 55 5.48 7.82 -1.55
N ASP A 56 6.01 7.29 -0.44
CA ASP A 56 5.83 5.89 -0.08
C ASP A 56 4.38 5.58 0.27
N ILE A 57 3.79 4.57 -0.38
CA ILE A 57 2.40 4.17 -0.16
C ILE A 57 2.26 3.18 1.01
N THR A 58 3.35 2.59 1.51
CA THR A 58 3.29 1.64 2.62
C THR A 58 2.59 2.22 3.85
N PRO A 59 2.88 3.46 4.32
CA PRO A 59 2.12 4.10 5.40
C PRO A 59 0.61 4.21 5.15
N VAL A 60 0.16 4.41 3.90
CA VAL A 60 -1.28 4.43 3.56
C VAL A 60 -1.90 3.06 3.87
N HIS A 61 -1.26 1.98 3.44
CA HIS A 61 -1.72 0.61 3.71
C HIS A 61 -1.72 0.27 5.21
N VAL A 62 -0.71 0.72 5.97
CA VAL A 62 -0.71 0.52 7.43
C VAL A 62 -1.85 1.31 8.07
N SER A 63 -2.08 2.56 7.65
CA SER A 63 -3.21 3.35 8.15
C SER A 63 -4.56 2.69 7.86
N TRP A 64 -4.75 2.14 6.66
CA TRP A 64 -5.95 1.35 6.32
C TRP A 64 -6.12 0.13 7.20
N LEU A 65 -5.05 -0.64 7.43
CA LEU A 65 -5.08 -1.82 8.28
C LEU A 65 -5.48 -1.50 9.73
N LEU A 66 -5.10 -0.32 10.22
CA LEU A 66 -5.38 0.13 11.59
C LEU A 66 -6.67 0.98 11.72
N GLY A 67 -7.41 1.20 10.63
CA GLY A 67 -8.60 2.04 10.65
C GLY A 67 -8.33 3.55 10.74
N GLU A 68 -7.09 3.98 10.53
CA GLU A 68 -6.64 5.39 10.59
C GLU A 68 -6.94 6.14 9.27
N ILE A 69 -8.22 6.25 8.92
CA ILE A 69 -8.68 6.71 7.59
C ILE A 69 -8.23 8.15 7.26
N ASP A 70 -8.22 9.04 8.24
CA ASP A 70 -7.78 10.43 8.05
C ASP A 70 -6.29 10.50 7.68
N SER A 71 -5.46 9.76 8.41
CA SER A 71 -4.02 9.63 8.13
C SER A 71 -3.79 9.04 6.74
N ALA A 72 -4.51 7.95 6.40
CA ALA A 72 -4.41 7.32 5.09
C ALA A 72 -4.76 8.30 3.96
N THR A 73 -5.83 9.08 4.13
CA THR A 73 -6.32 10.04 3.14
C THR A 73 -5.30 11.15 2.89
N ARG A 74 -4.73 11.72 3.96
CA ARG A 74 -3.70 12.76 3.89
C ARG A 74 -2.41 12.25 3.24
N LEU A 75 -2.00 11.04 3.57
CA LEU A 75 -0.79 10.43 2.99
C LEU A 75 -0.98 10.09 1.50
N LEU A 76 -2.14 9.53 1.14
CA LEU A 76 -2.44 9.14 -0.23
C LEU A 76 -2.54 10.37 -1.16
N SER A 77 -3.10 11.49 -0.69
CA SER A 77 -3.19 12.71 -1.51
C SER A 77 -1.81 13.24 -1.88
N ILE A 78 -0.84 13.21 -0.96
CA ILE A 78 0.55 13.61 -1.22
C ILE A 78 1.24 12.62 -2.16
N CYS A 79 1.01 11.31 -1.98
CA CYS A 79 1.58 10.26 -2.83
C CYS A 79 1.21 10.40 -4.32
N VAL A 80 0.07 11.00 -4.61
CA VAL A 80 -0.44 11.18 -5.99
C VAL A 80 -0.29 12.59 -6.54
N ASP A 81 0.22 13.51 -5.73
CA ASP A 81 0.50 14.89 -6.13
C ASP A 81 1.53 14.95 -7.28
N GLU A 82 1.26 15.81 -8.27
CA GLU A 82 2.08 15.88 -9.47
C GLU A 82 3.48 16.42 -9.21
N ASP A 83 3.62 17.40 -8.32
CA ASP A 83 4.91 18.00 -8.01
C ASP A 83 5.78 17.05 -7.18
N VAL A 84 5.17 16.29 -6.27
CA VAL A 84 5.84 15.18 -5.57
C VAL A 84 6.30 14.11 -6.57
N ARG A 85 5.45 13.72 -7.53
CA ARG A 85 5.80 12.71 -8.55
C ARG A 85 6.90 13.16 -9.51
N LYS A 86 7.02 14.45 -9.81
CA LYS A 86 8.15 14.99 -10.59
C LYS A 86 9.49 14.81 -9.86
N ARG A 87 9.48 14.85 -8.53
CA ARG A 87 10.67 14.66 -7.67
C ARG A 87 10.95 13.19 -7.37
N HIS A 88 9.90 12.37 -7.27
CA HIS A 88 9.99 10.93 -6.99
C HIS A 88 9.31 10.12 -8.10
N PRO A 89 9.95 9.96 -9.27
CA PRO A 89 9.34 9.29 -10.40
C PRO A 89 9.00 7.83 -10.09
N LEU A 90 7.75 7.45 -10.35
CA LEU A 90 7.27 6.08 -10.24
C LEU A 90 7.46 5.33 -11.57
N THR A 91 7.68 4.01 -11.49
CA THR A 91 7.53 3.15 -12.67
C THR A 91 6.08 3.21 -13.18
N LYS A 92 5.86 2.77 -14.42
CA LYS A 92 4.50 2.73 -14.98
C LYS A 92 3.57 1.89 -14.10
N PHE A 93 4.05 0.76 -13.58
CA PHE A 93 3.28 -0.11 -12.71
C PHE A 93 2.88 0.62 -11.42
N TRP A 94 3.83 1.25 -10.73
CA TRP A 94 3.52 1.95 -9.49
C TRP A 94 2.59 3.13 -9.69
N ARG A 95 2.69 3.84 -10.82
CA ARG A 95 1.72 4.87 -11.18
C ARG A 95 0.29 4.31 -11.26
N GLU A 96 0.15 3.15 -11.90
CA GLU A 96 -1.13 2.46 -12.04
C GLU A 96 -1.65 1.92 -10.70
N TYR A 97 -0.76 1.35 -9.88
CA TYR A 97 -1.09 0.93 -8.51
C TYR A 97 -1.61 2.11 -7.66
N TYR A 98 -0.96 3.28 -7.73
CA TYR A 98 -1.40 4.45 -6.98
C TYR A 98 -2.75 4.96 -7.51
N ARG A 99 -3.01 4.86 -8.83
CA ARG A 99 -4.33 5.15 -9.40
C ARG A 99 -5.39 4.22 -8.85
N ALA A 100 -5.11 2.92 -8.77
CA ALA A 100 -6.00 1.94 -8.16
C ALA A 100 -6.34 2.31 -6.71
N MET A 101 -5.33 2.63 -5.89
CA MET A 101 -5.55 3.03 -4.49
C MET A 101 -6.39 4.30 -4.34
N VAL A 102 -6.25 5.27 -5.26
CA VAL A 102 -7.11 6.48 -5.29
C VAL A 102 -8.54 6.14 -5.69
N CYS A 103 -8.74 5.27 -6.69
CA CYS A 103 -10.08 4.83 -7.05
C CYS A 103 -10.75 4.07 -5.90
N LEU A 104 -10.01 3.15 -5.27
CA LEU A 104 -10.48 2.42 -4.10
C LEU A 104 -10.88 3.37 -2.96
N SER A 105 -10.02 4.33 -2.61
CA SER A 105 -10.28 5.25 -1.49
C SER A 105 -11.54 6.08 -1.67
N ARG A 106 -11.98 6.25 -2.91
CA ARG A 106 -13.18 6.99 -3.30
C ARG A 106 -14.35 6.08 -3.70
N PHE A 107 -14.17 4.77 -3.70
CA PHE A 107 -15.09 3.79 -4.32
C PHE A 107 -15.51 4.20 -5.74
N ALA A 108 -14.58 4.80 -6.49
CA ALA A 108 -14.80 5.22 -7.86
C ALA A 108 -14.52 4.06 -8.82
N ALA A 109 -15.22 4.04 -9.95
CA ALA A 109 -15.00 3.05 -11.00
C ALA A 109 -13.51 3.00 -11.42
N TYR A 110 -13.01 1.79 -11.58
CA TYR A 110 -11.63 1.51 -11.94
C TYR A 110 -11.59 0.31 -12.87
N GLU A 111 -10.98 0.50 -14.03
CA GLU A 111 -10.60 -0.58 -14.94
C GLU A 111 -9.07 -0.58 -15.05
N PRO A 112 -8.39 -1.69 -14.72
CA PRO A 112 -6.94 -1.77 -14.81
C PRO A 112 -6.42 -1.54 -16.24
N ASP A 113 -5.38 -0.74 -16.38
CA ASP A 113 -4.57 -0.60 -17.59
C ASP A 113 -3.11 -0.96 -17.26
N PRO A 114 -2.82 -2.26 -17.01
CA PRO A 114 -1.53 -2.64 -16.49
C PRO A 114 -0.44 -2.53 -17.57
N PRO A 115 0.68 -1.86 -17.26
CA PRO A 115 1.82 -1.84 -18.16
C PRO A 115 2.55 -3.19 -18.13
N LYS A 116 3.49 -3.38 -19.06
CA LYS A 116 4.43 -4.51 -19.03
C LYS A 116 5.21 -4.51 -17.71
N THR A 117 5.01 -5.54 -16.90
CA THR A 117 5.63 -5.72 -15.59
C THR A 117 7.10 -6.16 -15.69
N ARG A 118 7.91 -5.80 -14.69
CA ARG A 118 9.30 -6.26 -14.53
C ARG A 118 9.57 -6.72 -13.10
N GLY A 119 10.39 -7.77 -12.94
CA GLY A 119 10.83 -8.26 -11.63
C GLY A 119 9.66 -8.58 -10.70
N TYR A 120 9.57 -7.87 -9.57
CA TYR A 120 8.50 -8.01 -8.58
C TYR A 120 7.11 -7.64 -9.08
N GLU A 121 7.00 -6.73 -10.05
CA GLU A 121 5.72 -6.14 -10.47
C GLU A 121 4.72 -7.21 -10.95
N LYS A 122 5.21 -8.36 -11.44
CA LYS A 122 4.34 -9.49 -11.85
C LYS A 122 3.54 -10.07 -10.69
N TYR A 123 4.09 -10.08 -9.47
CA TYR A 123 3.41 -10.55 -8.26
C TYR A 123 2.38 -9.55 -7.76
N TRP A 124 2.57 -8.27 -8.06
CA TRP A 124 1.66 -7.22 -7.65
C TRP A 124 0.57 -6.88 -8.68
N LEU A 125 0.61 -7.50 -9.86
CA LEU A 125 -0.38 -7.26 -10.89
C LEU A 125 -1.82 -7.59 -10.43
N PRO A 126 -2.10 -8.71 -9.74
CA PRO A 126 -3.49 -9.05 -9.39
C PRO A 126 -4.12 -8.15 -8.31
N TYR A 127 -3.35 -7.34 -7.57
CA TYR A 127 -3.96 -6.36 -6.67
C TYR A 127 -4.72 -5.28 -7.45
N LEU A 128 -4.33 -4.99 -8.70
CA LEU A 128 -5.11 -4.09 -9.57
C LEU A 128 -6.48 -4.72 -9.89
N THR A 129 -6.51 -6.01 -10.21
CA THR A 129 -7.76 -6.75 -10.42
C THR A 129 -8.61 -6.78 -9.17
N LEU A 130 -8.01 -7.01 -7.99
CA LEU A 130 -8.72 -6.99 -6.70
C LEU A 130 -9.43 -5.65 -6.49
N VAL A 131 -8.75 -4.53 -6.72
CA VAL A 131 -9.36 -3.20 -6.61
C VAL A 131 -10.52 -3.02 -7.59
N SER A 132 -10.33 -3.45 -8.84
CA SER A 132 -11.40 -3.42 -9.85
C SER A 132 -12.63 -4.20 -9.39
N ASP A 133 -12.43 -5.43 -8.92
CA ASP A 133 -13.54 -6.27 -8.48
C ASP A 133 -14.25 -5.67 -7.26
N LEU A 134 -13.50 -5.08 -6.32
CA LEU A 134 -14.04 -4.37 -5.15
C LEU A 134 -14.94 -3.20 -5.55
N VAL A 135 -14.44 -2.26 -6.36
CA VAL A 135 -15.20 -1.04 -6.70
C VAL A 135 -16.41 -1.34 -7.59
N HIS A 136 -16.39 -2.44 -8.35
CA HIS A 136 -17.50 -2.90 -9.18
C HIS A 136 -18.39 -3.95 -8.51
N LYS A 137 -18.11 -4.32 -7.26
CA LYS A 137 -18.83 -5.37 -6.51
C LYS A 137 -18.90 -6.71 -7.27
N ARG A 138 -17.83 -7.08 -7.97
CA ARG A 138 -17.71 -8.36 -8.68
C ARG A 138 -17.33 -9.47 -7.70
N ASP A 139 -17.56 -10.72 -8.09
CA ASP A 139 -17.04 -11.87 -7.34
C ASP A 139 -15.51 -11.84 -7.36
N MET A 140 -14.90 -11.91 -6.17
CA MET A 140 -13.45 -11.81 -5.97
C MET A 140 -12.78 -13.15 -5.73
N LYS A 141 -13.53 -14.27 -5.73
CA LYS A 141 -12.99 -15.59 -5.37
C LYS A 141 -11.72 -15.94 -6.15
N ALA A 142 -11.80 -15.92 -7.48
CA ALA A 142 -10.67 -16.24 -8.35
C ALA A 142 -9.49 -15.27 -8.17
N THR A 143 -9.78 -13.97 -8.00
CA THR A 143 -8.75 -12.95 -7.78
C THR A 143 -8.03 -13.17 -6.44
N ARG A 144 -8.75 -13.55 -5.38
CA ARG A 144 -8.17 -13.84 -4.06
C ARG A 144 -7.31 -15.10 -4.07
N GLU A 145 -7.77 -16.17 -4.73
CA GLU A 145 -7.02 -17.42 -4.92
C GLU A 145 -5.72 -17.13 -5.68
N ARG A 146 -5.79 -16.36 -6.76
CA ARG A 146 -4.59 -15.99 -7.53
C ARG A 146 -3.58 -15.17 -6.73
N LEU A 147 -4.06 -14.29 -5.85
CA LEU A 147 -3.19 -13.55 -4.93
C LEU A 147 -2.49 -14.48 -3.94
N ASP A 148 -3.20 -15.47 -3.38
CA ASP A 148 -2.61 -16.44 -2.45
C ASP A 148 -1.52 -17.29 -3.12
N GLU A 149 -1.76 -17.73 -4.35
CA GLU A 149 -0.76 -18.43 -5.16
C GLU A 149 0.49 -17.57 -5.39
N LEU A 150 0.31 -16.33 -5.86
CA LEU A 150 1.45 -15.44 -6.15
C LEU A 150 2.18 -14.99 -4.90
N PHE A 151 1.50 -14.86 -3.77
CA PHE A 151 2.13 -14.62 -2.48
C PHE A 151 3.06 -15.78 -2.10
N ALA A 152 2.56 -17.02 -2.18
CA ALA A 152 3.37 -18.21 -1.92
C ALA A 152 4.55 -18.32 -2.89
N GLU A 153 4.33 -18.10 -4.18
CA GLU A 153 5.39 -18.09 -5.19
C GLU A 153 6.46 -17.01 -4.89
N ARG A 154 6.03 -15.79 -4.50
CA ARG A 154 6.93 -14.68 -4.17
C ARG A 154 7.82 -15.03 -2.97
N ASN A 155 7.23 -15.56 -1.90
CA ASN A 155 7.94 -15.99 -0.68
C ASN A 155 8.93 -17.15 -0.90
N MET A 156 8.92 -17.79 -2.07
CA MET A 156 9.91 -18.82 -2.44
C MET A 156 10.95 -18.31 -3.44
N ASP A 157 10.74 -17.16 -4.09
CA ASP A 157 11.63 -16.67 -5.14
C ASP A 157 12.85 -15.93 -4.56
N ARG A 158 13.95 -16.67 -4.41
CA ARG A 158 15.25 -16.16 -3.92
C ARG A 158 15.98 -15.22 -4.86
N ARG A 159 15.54 -15.11 -6.12
CA ARG A 159 16.14 -14.20 -7.12
C ARG A 159 15.75 -12.75 -6.88
N LEU A 160 14.78 -12.54 -6.00
CA LEU A 160 14.25 -11.24 -5.67
C LEU A 160 14.87 -10.73 -4.35
N THR A 161 14.79 -9.42 -4.14
CA THR A 161 15.19 -8.79 -2.87
C THR A 161 14.19 -7.70 -2.45
N ASP A 162 13.44 -7.97 -1.40
CA ASP A 162 12.49 -7.05 -0.78
C ASP A 162 13.24 -6.25 0.27
N TRP A 163 13.83 -5.15 -0.19
CA TRP A 163 14.60 -4.24 0.65
C TRP A 163 13.82 -3.69 1.84
N LYS A 164 12.48 -3.66 1.77
CA LYS A 164 11.64 -3.14 2.84
C LYS A 164 11.08 -4.25 3.75
N GLY A 165 11.25 -5.52 3.38
CA GLY A 165 10.93 -6.70 4.20
C GLY A 165 9.46 -6.86 4.61
N HIS A 166 8.51 -6.20 3.94
CA HIS A 166 7.09 -6.27 4.30
C HIS A 166 6.22 -6.97 3.26
N ASP A 167 6.73 -7.15 2.04
CA ASP A 167 6.09 -7.96 1.00
C ASP A 167 6.63 -9.40 1.03
N GLY A 168 7.87 -9.59 1.49
CA GLY A 168 8.51 -10.90 1.60
C GLY A 168 9.03 -11.45 0.29
N ASP A 169 10.03 -12.33 0.39
CA ASP A 169 10.64 -13.06 -0.73
C ASP A 169 11.30 -14.36 -0.26
N GLY A 170 11.99 -15.07 -1.16
CA GLY A 170 12.67 -16.33 -0.82
C GLY A 170 13.83 -16.22 0.17
N ASN A 171 14.35 -15.02 0.44
CA ASN A 171 15.41 -14.74 1.40
C ASN A 171 14.85 -14.25 2.75
N GLN A 172 13.72 -13.55 2.73
CA GLN A 172 13.00 -13.04 3.89
C GLN A 172 11.49 -13.28 3.70
N PRO A 173 11.01 -14.53 3.87
CA PRO A 173 9.60 -14.82 3.73
C PRO A 173 8.80 -14.14 4.85
N VAL A 174 7.54 -13.81 4.55
CA VAL A 174 6.59 -13.25 5.52
C VAL A 174 5.36 -14.16 5.64
N CYS A 175 4.66 -14.13 6.76
CA CYS A 175 3.61 -15.08 7.07
C CYS A 175 2.28 -14.77 6.39
N TRP A 176 2.00 -13.51 6.07
CA TRP A 176 0.75 -13.08 5.44
C TRP A 176 0.94 -11.94 4.44
N ASP A 177 0.01 -11.86 3.48
CA ASP A 177 0.05 -10.86 2.42
C ASP A 177 -0.47 -9.49 2.90
N PHE A 178 0.46 -8.63 3.32
CA PHE A 178 0.17 -7.28 3.80
C PHE A 178 -0.69 -6.44 2.85
N ARG A 179 -0.41 -6.48 1.54
CA ARG A 179 -1.13 -5.66 0.56
C ARG A 179 -2.57 -6.13 0.40
N LYS A 180 -2.77 -7.45 0.29
CA LYS A 180 -4.11 -8.05 0.19
C LYS A 180 -4.94 -7.71 1.42
N VAL A 181 -4.38 -7.94 2.60
CA VAL A 181 -5.07 -7.71 3.88
C VAL A 181 -5.43 -6.23 4.05
N SER A 182 -4.51 -5.31 3.82
CA SER A 182 -4.79 -3.88 3.97
C SER A 182 -5.81 -3.32 2.98
N ILE A 183 -5.83 -3.81 1.73
CA ILE A 183 -6.84 -3.42 0.72
C ILE A 183 -8.23 -3.90 1.14
N LEU A 184 -8.34 -5.15 1.59
CA LEU A 184 -9.61 -5.74 2.03
C LEU A 184 -10.12 -5.04 3.31
N ALA A 185 -9.26 -4.82 4.30
CA ALA A 185 -9.62 -4.12 5.53
C ALA A 185 -10.19 -2.71 5.27
N PHE A 186 -9.57 -1.96 4.34
CA PHE A 186 -10.11 -0.67 3.94
C PHE A 186 -11.49 -0.80 3.28
N ALA A 187 -11.67 -1.76 2.37
CA ALA A 187 -12.92 -1.92 1.67
C ALA A 187 -14.07 -2.36 2.60
N GLU A 188 -13.79 -3.25 3.56
CA GLU A 188 -14.74 -3.73 4.57
C GLU A 188 -15.20 -2.59 5.50
N SER A 189 -14.27 -1.81 6.05
CA SER A 189 -14.60 -0.68 6.94
C SER A 189 -15.48 0.39 6.28
N ARG A 190 -15.43 0.50 4.95
CA ARG A 190 -16.25 1.45 4.19
C ARG A 190 -17.65 0.91 3.88
N ASN A 191 -17.82 -0.41 3.78
CA ASN A 191 -19.14 -1.03 3.64
C ASN A 191 -19.94 -1.01 4.96
N GLU A 192 -19.26 -1.01 6.11
CA GLU A 192 -19.90 -0.89 7.43
C GLU A 192 -20.37 0.54 7.75
N ALA A 193 -19.82 1.54 7.05
CA ALA A 193 -20.13 2.96 7.25
C ALA A 193 -21.29 3.49 6.38
N THR A 194 -21.89 2.65 5.52
CA THR A 194 -23.00 2.97 4.61
C THR A 194 -24.27 2.23 4.98
#